data_AF-A0A949TIQ3-F1
#
_entry.id   AF-A0A949TIQ3-F1
#
_cell.length_a   1.000
_cell.length_b   1.000
_cell.length_c   1.000
_cell.angle_alpha   90.00
_cell.angle_beta   90.00
_cell.angle_gamma   90.00
#
_symmetry.space_group_name_H-M   'P 1'
#
loop_
_entity.id
_entity.type
_entity.pdbx_description
1 polymer ?
#
loop_
_entity_poly.entity_id
_entity_poly.type
_entity_poly.pdbx_seq_one_letter_code
_entity_poly.pdbx_strand_id
1 'polypeptide(L)'
;MNNFEDPNKACLQALAQSVGLGVVGEFCAQGFKYMIISFGNSSEDYAQKDLIPSEEADYYSVVGRVEINNQYCLIIKAKDTLKVAEPTVTDLLTARELQIAAFVALGYSNKQIANRLQISEWTVSTHLRRTFIKLGVDSRAAMVYRCAPLINFILQTEAKV
;
A
#
# COMPACT_ATOMS: atom_id res chain seq x y z
N MET A 1 9.43 9.32 13.00
CA MET A 1 9.34 10.05 11.71
C MET A 1 10.50 9.58 10.86
N ASN A 2 10.31 8.53 10.06
CA ASN A 2 11.30 8.14 9.06
C ASN A 2 10.72 8.59 7.72
N ASN A 3 11.29 9.67 7.19
CA ASN A 3 11.16 10.05 5.79
C ASN A 3 11.82 8.93 4.97
N PHE A 4 11.01 7.98 4.49
CA PHE A 4 11.35 7.25 3.28
C PHE A 4 11.25 8.27 2.14
N GLU A 5 12.37 8.90 1.78
CA GLU A 5 12.49 9.52 0.46
C GLU A 5 12.51 8.39 -0.56
N ASP A 6 11.31 8.08 -1.05
CA ASP A 6 11.07 7.13 -2.12
C ASP A 6 11.77 7.64 -3.39
N PRO A 7 12.76 6.91 -3.94
CA PRO A 7 13.46 7.31 -5.17
C PRO A 7 12.50 7.45 -6.37
N ASN A 8 11.28 6.89 -6.30
CA ASN A 8 10.24 7.08 -7.31
C ASN A 8 9.47 8.41 -7.18
N LYS A 9 9.50 9.06 -6.01
CA LYS A 9 8.82 10.35 -5.77
C LYS A 9 9.42 11.46 -6.63
N ALA A 10 10.73 11.41 -6.87
CA ALA A 10 11.45 12.31 -7.76
C ALA A 10 11.06 12.12 -9.25
N CYS A 11 10.82 10.88 -9.68
CA CYS A 11 10.47 10.59 -11.08
C CYS A 11 9.04 11.02 -11.44
N LEU A 12 8.10 10.94 -10.49
CA LEU A 12 6.67 11.17 -10.75
C LEU A 12 6.26 12.65 -10.66
N GLN A 13 6.87 13.41 -9.74
CA GLN A 13 6.75 14.87 -9.76
C GLN A 13 7.41 15.47 -11.00
N ALA A 14 8.50 14.86 -11.49
CA ALA A 14 9.15 15.26 -12.73
C ALA A 14 8.25 15.03 -13.95
N LEU A 15 7.52 13.90 -14.02
CA LEU A 15 6.52 13.63 -15.06
C LEU A 15 5.36 14.64 -15.05
N ALA A 16 4.85 14.95 -13.85
CA ALA A 16 3.81 15.96 -13.72
C ALA A 16 4.28 17.36 -14.15
N GLN A 17 5.52 17.72 -13.82
CA GLN A 17 6.14 18.99 -14.21
C GLN A 17 6.49 19.02 -15.71
N SER A 18 6.97 17.93 -16.31
CA SER A 18 7.37 17.86 -17.71
C SER A 18 6.18 18.00 -18.66
N VAL A 19 5.02 17.46 -18.27
CA VAL A 19 3.78 17.50 -19.07
C VAL A 19 2.88 18.69 -18.69
N GLY A 20 3.23 19.46 -17.64
CA GLY A 20 2.46 20.63 -17.20
C GLY A 20 1.12 20.30 -16.55
N LEU A 21 1.02 19.14 -15.91
CA LEU A 21 -0.23 18.60 -15.40
C LEU A 21 -0.28 18.58 -13.88
N GLY A 22 -1.45 18.88 -13.33
CA GLY A 22 -1.68 18.83 -11.88
C GLY A 22 -1.86 17.39 -11.39
N VAL A 23 -0.99 16.90 -10.50
CA VAL A 23 -1.24 15.63 -9.80
C VAL A 23 -2.28 15.87 -8.71
N VAL A 24 -3.46 15.28 -8.87
CA VAL A 24 -4.56 15.34 -7.91
C VAL A 24 -4.31 14.35 -6.77
N GLY A 25 -3.71 13.21 -7.07
CA GLY A 25 -3.37 12.21 -6.06
C GLY A 25 -2.59 11.03 -6.62
N GLU A 26 -2.03 10.24 -5.70
CA GLU A 26 -1.33 8.99 -5.99
C GLU A 26 -1.86 7.88 -5.07
N PHE A 27 -1.91 6.65 -5.57
CA PHE A 27 -2.28 5.48 -4.78
C PHE A 27 -1.61 4.22 -5.30
N CYS A 28 -1.52 3.19 -4.47
CA CYS A 28 -1.02 1.88 -4.86
C CYS A 28 -2.16 0.86 -4.81
N ALA A 29 -2.28 0.02 -5.83
CA ALA A 29 -3.23 -1.08 -5.86
C ALA A 29 -2.64 -2.28 -6.62
N GLN A 30 -2.80 -3.49 -6.08
CA GLN A 30 -2.33 -4.72 -6.73
C GLN A 30 -0.81 -4.71 -7.05
N GLY A 31 0.00 -4.01 -6.23
CA GLY A 31 1.43 -3.85 -6.45
C GLY A 31 1.82 -2.86 -7.54
N PHE A 32 0.87 -2.09 -8.06
CA PHE A 32 1.12 -1.05 -9.04
C PHE A 32 0.85 0.32 -8.46
N LYS A 33 1.68 1.29 -8.85
CA LYS A 33 1.45 2.70 -8.53
C LYS A 33 0.54 3.32 -9.58
N TYR A 34 -0.43 4.09 -9.10
CA TYR A 34 -1.39 4.84 -9.90
C TYR A 34 -1.29 6.32 -9.55
N MET A 35 -1.52 7.16 -10.55
CA MET A 35 -1.63 8.60 -10.42
C MET A 35 -2.96 9.07 -11.00
N ILE A 36 -3.54 10.05 -10.34
CA ILE A 36 -4.69 10.81 -10.83
C ILE A 36 -4.17 12.18 -11.24
N ILE A 37 -4.29 12.49 -12.53
CA ILE A 37 -3.79 13.74 -13.09
C ILE A 37 -4.95 14.55 -13.64
N SER A 38 -5.13 15.79 -13.18
CA SER A 38 -6.17 16.69 -13.67
C SER A 38 -5.72 17.42 -14.93
N PHE A 39 -6.63 17.50 -15.89
CA PHE A 39 -6.60 18.35 -17.05
C PHE A 39 -7.64 19.46 -16.93
N GLY A 40 -7.42 20.55 -17.67
CA GLY A 40 -8.30 21.71 -17.68
C GLY A 40 -9.76 21.40 -18.00
N ASN A 41 -10.62 22.41 -17.87
CA ASN A 41 -12.07 22.25 -17.96
C ASN A 41 -12.61 22.24 -19.41
N SER A 42 -11.77 22.21 -20.44
CA SER A 42 -12.20 22.37 -21.84
C SER A 42 -12.29 21.03 -22.57
N SER A 43 -13.43 20.79 -23.26
CA SER A 43 -13.68 19.61 -24.10
C SER A 43 -12.70 19.45 -25.27
N GLU A 44 -11.93 20.48 -25.59
CA GLU A 44 -10.97 20.52 -26.69
C GLU A 44 -9.56 19.98 -26.30
N ASP A 45 -9.23 19.99 -25.00
CA ASP A 45 -7.97 19.42 -24.46
C ASP A 45 -7.90 17.87 -24.56
N TYR A 46 -8.99 17.23 -24.97
CA TYR A 46 -9.18 15.78 -25.01
C TYR A 46 -8.71 15.10 -26.28
N ALA A 47 -8.62 15.89 -27.36
CA ALA A 47 -8.37 15.37 -28.70
C ALA A 47 -6.87 15.30 -29.04
N GLN A 48 -6.00 15.88 -28.21
CA GLN A 48 -4.55 15.73 -28.38
C GLN A 48 -4.11 14.37 -27.82
N LYS A 49 -4.02 13.44 -28.78
CA LYS A 49 -3.28 12.17 -28.76
C LYS A 49 -2.05 12.22 -27.86
N ASP A 50 -1.85 11.14 -27.12
CA ASP A 50 -0.60 10.81 -26.44
C ASP A 50 -0.20 11.82 -25.35
N LEU A 51 -1.08 11.95 -24.35
CA LEU A 51 -0.86 12.73 -23.13
C LEU A 51 0.32 12.24 -22.28
N ILE A 52 0.83 11.03 -22.57
CA ILE A 52 2.09 10.55 -22.05
C ILE A 52 3.10 10.71 -23.20
N PRO A 53 4.12 11.57 -23.07
CA PRO A 53 5.21 11.69 -24.04
C PRO A 53 5.74 10.30 -24.41
N SER A 54 6.12 10.09 -25.67
CA SER A 54 6.59 8.79 -26.15
C SER A 54 7.75 8.21 -25.33
N GLU A 55 8.56 9.06 -24.71
CA GLU A 55 9.66 8.68 -23.81
C GLU A 55 9.18 8.10 -22.47
N GLU A 56 7.99 8.48 -22.02
CA GLU A 56 7.37 8.04 -20.77
C GLU A 56 6.35 6.91 -21.01
N ALA A 57 5.94 6.67 -22.26
CA ALA A 57 5.00 5.63 -22.65
C ALA A 57 5.51 4.21 -22.32
N ASP A 58 6.83 4.01 -22.20
CA ASP A 58 7.43 2.74 -21.76
C ASP A 58 7.28 2.49 -20.26
N TYR A 59 7.03 3.53 -19.47
CA TYR A 59 6.94 3.48 -18.01
C TYR A 59 5.52 3.63 -17.49
N TYR A 60 4.62 4.24 -18.27
CA TYR A 60 3.28 4.55 -17.84
C TYR A 60 2.21 4.13 -18.86
N SER A 61 0.99 3.94 -18.39
CA SER A 61 -0.16 3.61 -19.21
C SER A 61 -1.41 4.28 -18.68
N VAL A 62 -2.22 4.88 -19.55
CA VAL A 62 -3.53 5.41 -19.17
C VAL A 62 -4.50 4.25 -18.99
N VAL A 63 -5.04 4.10 -17.79
CA VAL A 63 -5.98 3.02 -17.43
C VAL A 63 -7.43 3.49 -17.46
N GLY A 64 -7.65 4.78 -17.23
CA GLY A 64 -9.01 5.31 -17.21
C GLY A 64 -9.06 6.83 -17.28
N ARG A 65 -10.28 7.32 -17.50
CA ARG A 65 -10.64 8.73 -17.47
C ARG A 65 -11.80 8.89 -16.50
N VAL A 66 -11.78 9.92 -15.67
CA VAL A 66 -12.85 10.22 -14.70
C VAL A 66 -13.12 11.71 -14.68
N GLU A 67 -14.38 12.10 -14.52
CA GLU A 67 -14.75 13.50 -14.30
C GLU A 67 -15.12 13.69 -12.82
N ILE A 68 -14.50 14.69 -12.17
CA ILE A 68 -14.75 15.02 -10.76
C ILE A 68 -14.94 16.54 -10.68
N ASN A 69 -16.09 17.01 -10.20
CA ASN A 69 -16.38 18.44 -10.03
C ASN A 69 -16.14 19.27 -11.30
N ASN A 70 -16.53 18.75 -12.47
CA ASN A 70 -16.32 19.39 -13.77
C ASN A 70 -14.84 19.57 -14.16
N GLN A 71 -13.94 18.83 -13.50
CA GLN A 71 -12.54 18.67 -13.85
C GLN A 71 -12.32 17.25 -14.37
N TYR A 72 -11.55 17.14 -15.44
CA TYR A 72 -11.27 15.86 -16.08
C TYR A 72 -9.95 15.32 -15.59
N CYS A 73 -9.96 14.06 -15.16
CA CYS A 73 -8.82 13.40 -14.56
C CYS A 73 -8.47 12.13 -15.34
N LEU A 74 -7.18 11.88 -15.53
CA LEU A 74 -6.66 10.62 -16.04
C LEU A 74 -6.15 9.77 -14.90
N ILE A 75 -6.42 8.47 -14.97
CA ILE A 75 -5.81 7.46 -14.10
C ILE A 75 -4.66 6.84 -14.88
N ILE A 76 -3.44 7.11 -14.45
CA ILE A 76 -2.21 6.58 -15.06
C ILE A 76 -1.64 5.50 -14.15
N LYS A 77 -1.32 4.34 -14.73
CA LYS A 77 -0.65 3.22 -14.05
C LYS A 77 0.79 3.12 -14.50
N ALA A 78 1.70 2.99 -13.55
CA ALA A 78 3.09 2.64 -13.82
C ALA A 78 3.18 1.17 -14.31
N LYS A 79 3.91 0.95 -15.41
CA LYS A 79 4.17 -0.38 -15.99
C LYS A 79 5.09 -1.21 -15.09
N ASP A 80 5.11 -2.53 -15.30
CA ASP A 80 5.73 -3.54 -14.41
C ASP A 80 7.18 -3.26 -13.99
N THR A 81 7.95 -2.51 -14.79
CA THR A 81 9.32 -2.10 -14.46
C THR A 81 9.41 -1.25 -13.18
N LEU A 82 8.30 -0.61 -12.78
CA LEU A 82 8.17 0.21 -11.58
C LEU A 82 7.30 -0.47 -10.51
N LYS A 83 7.27 -1.80 -10.47
CA LYS A 83 6.59 -2.56 -9.42
C LYS A 83 7.23 -2.25 -8.07
N VAL A 84 6.66 -1.29 -7.35
CA VAL A 84 7.03 -1.01 -5.97
C VAL A 84 6.63 -2.24 -5.16
N ALA A 85 7.57 -2.81 -4.40
CA ALA A 85 7.24 -3.87 -3.46
C ALA A 85 6.11 -3.36 -2.56
N GLU A 86 4.93 -4.00 -2.59
CA GLU A 86 3.89 -3.61 -1.64
C GLU A 86 4.45 -3.78 -0.23
N PRO A 87 4.24 -2.78 0.65
CA PRO A 87 4.71 -2.88 2.02
C PRO A 87 4.13 -4.16 2.62
N THR A 88 5.02 -5.06 2.96
CA THR A 88 4.67 -6.37 3.51
C THR A 88 4.14 -6.20 4.93
N VAL A 89 3.51 -7.23 5.47
CA VAL A 89 3.09 -7.23 6.89
C VAL A 89 4.27 -6.93 7.82
N THR A 90 5.49 -7.37 7.46
CA THR A 90 6.71 -7.09 8.20
C THR A 90 7.16 -5.63 8.12
N ASP A 91 6.81 -4.91 7.05
CA ASP A 91 7.15 -3.48 6.89
C ASP A 91 6.16 -2.57 7.64
N LEU A 92 4.90 -2.99 7.76
CA LEU A 92 3.82 -2.19 8.35
C LEU A 92 3.78 -2.24 9.88
N LEU A 93 4.29 -3.33 10.48
CA LEU A 93 4.11 -3.62 11.90
C LEU A 93 5.41 -3.42 12.69
N THR A 94 5.27 -2.90 13.91
CA THR A 94 6.38 -2.91 14.87
C THR A 94 6.71 -4.34 15.28
N ALA A 95 7.92 -4.58 15.80
CA ALA A 95 8.33 -5.91 16.27
C ALA A 95 7.32 -6.56 17.23
N ARG A 96 6.74 -5.79 18.16
CA ARG A 96 5.74 -6.30 19.11
C ARG A 96 4.39 -6.61 18.45
N GLU A 97 3.94 -5.76 17.54
CA GLU A 97 2.70 -6.01 16.78
C GLU A 97 2.87 -7.22 15.86
N LEU A 98 4.03 -7.35 15.21
CA LEU A 98 4.37 -8.50 14.37
C LEU A 98 4.35 -9.80 15.18
N GLN A 99 4.94 -9.81 16.38
CA GLN A 99 4.94 -10.97 17.27
C GLN A 99 3.52 -11.38 17.70
N ILE A 100 2.66 -10.41 17.99
CA ILE A 100 1.25 -10.68 18.34
C ILE A 100 0.49 -11.17 17.10
N ALA A 101 0.68 -10.53 15.94
CA ALA A 101 0.05 -10.90 14.68
C ALA A 101 0.41 -12.31 14.22
N ALA A 102 1.67 -12.71 14.43
CA ALA A 102 2.16 -14.06 14.25
C ALA A 102 1.36 -15.09 15.05
N PHE A 103 1.14 -14.85 16.35
CA PHE A 103 0.31 -15.76 17.15
C PHE A 103 -1.16 -15.76 16.72
N VAL A 104 -1.70 -14.63 16.27
CA VAL A 104 -3.06 -14.60 15.71
C VAL A 104 -3.16 -15.47 14.46
N ALA A 105 -2.18 -15.39 13.55
CA ALA A 105 -2.13 -16.19 12.33
C ALA A 105 -2.06 -17.70 12.64
N LEU A 106 -1.42 -18.08 13.74
CA LEU A 106 -1.38 -19.45 14.26
C LEU A 106 -2.66 -19.87 15.03
N GLY A 107 -3.67 -18.99 15.14
CA GLY A 107 -4.95 -19.30 15.76
C GLY A 107 -5.00 -19.15 17.29
N TYR A 108 -3.96 -18.61 17.94
CA TYR A 108 -3.98 -18.39 19.38
C TYR A 108 -5.03 -17.34 19.78
N SER A 109 -5.70 -17.54 20.91
CA SER A 109 -6.59 -16.56 21.56
C SER A 109 -5.83 -15.45 22.28
N ASN A 110 -6.49 -14.33 22.59
CA ASN A 110 -5.86 -13.22 23.33
C ASN A 110 -5.31 -13.68 24.69
N LYS A 111 -6.00 -14.58 25.39
CA LYS A 111 -5.56 -15.20 26.65
C LYS A 111 -4.27 -16.01 26.48
N GLN A 112 -4.19 -16.84 25.44
CA GLN A 112 -2.98 -17.63 25.19
C GLN A 112 -1.79 -16.74 24.81
N ILE A 113 -2.03 -15.71 24.00
CA ILE A 113 -1.01 -14.71 23.63
C ILE A 113 -0.51 -13.96 24.87
N ALA A 114 -1.44 -13.50 25.72
CA ALA A 114 -1.15 -12.82 26.97
C ALA A 114 -0.24 -13.65 27.88
N ASN A 115 -0.57 -14.93 28.06
CA ASN A 115 0.24 -15.87 28.84
C ASN A 115 1.63 -16.08 28.25
N ARG A 116 1.73 -16.30 26.93
CA ARG A 116 3.01 -16.58 26.25
C ARG A 116 3.94 -15.36 26.26
N LEU A 117 3.36 -14.16 26.28
CA LEU A 117 4.07 -12.89 26.25
C LEU A 117 4.18 -12.20 27.61
N GLN A 118 3.68 -12.83 28.68
CA GLN A 118 3.65 -12.31 30.05
C GLN A 118 3.09 -10.87 30.15
N ILE A 119 1.98 -10.62 29.45
CA ILE A 119 1.25 -9.33 29.48
C ILE A 119 -0.24 -9.57 29.72
N SER A 120 -1.00 -8.51 30.00
CA SER A 120 -2.46 -8.65 30.16
C SER A 120 -3.19 -8.87 28.83
N GLU A 121 -4.35 -9.53 28.86
CA GLU A 121 -5.25 -9.67 27.70
C GLU A 121 -5.69 -8.30 27.15
N TRP A 122 -5.82 -7.31 28.04
CA TRP A 122 -6.11 -5.92 27.66
C TRP A 122 -4.98 -5.31 26.82
N THR A 123 -3.72 -5.55 27.21
CA THR A 123 -2.54 -5.11 26.46
C THR A 123 -2.51 -5.76 25.08
N VAL A 124 -2.78 -7.07 24.99
CA VAL A 124 -2.90 -7.78 23.69
C VAL A 124 -3.99 -7.13 22.83
N SER A 125 -5.17 -6.89 23.39
CA SER A 125 -6.29 -6.27 22.67
C SER A 125 -5.94 -4.87 22.15
N THR A 126 -5.18 -4.10 22.92
CA THR A 126 -4.69 -2.78 22.51
C THR A 126 -3.73 -2.87 21.32
N HIS A 127 -2.79 -3.81 21.33
CA HIS A 127 -1.89 -4.06 20.20
C HIS A 127 -2.67 -4.52 18.96
N LEU A 128 -3.67 -5.40 19.13
CA LEU A 128 -4.50 -5.86 18.02
C LEU A 128 -5.28 -4.73 17.36
N ARG A 129 -5.86 -3.80 18.14
CA ARG A 129 -6.54 -2.62 17.58
C ARG A 129 -5.61 -1.78 16.70
N ARG A 130 -4.37 -1.53 17.15
CA ARG A 130 -3.37 -0.79 16.36
C ARG A 130 -2.98 -1.56 15.10
N THR A 131 -2.85 -2.88 15.22
CA THR A 131 -2.51 -3.77 14.11
C THR A 131 -3.62 -3.81 13.06
N PHE A 132 -4.89 -3.84 13.48
CA PHE A 132 -6.05 -3.78 12.57
C PHE A 132 -6.02 -2.52 11.71
N ILE A 133 -5.79 -1.36 12.35
CA ILE A 133 -5.67 -0.08 11.65
C ILE A 133 -4.52 -0.11 10.65
N LYS A 134 -3.35 -0.60 11.05
CA LYS A 134 -2.15 -0.67 10.19
C LYS A 134 -2.31 -1.62 9.01
N LEU A 135 -3.03 -2.72 9.18
CA LEU A 135 -3.27 -3.71 8.13
C LEU A 135 -4.49 -3.40 7.26
N GLY A 136 -5.30 -2.40 7.65
CA GLY A 136 -6.54 -2.04 6.97
C GLY A 136 -7.61 -3.13 7.07
N VAL A 137 -7.68 -3.84 8.21
CA VAL A 137 -8.65 -4.92 8.45
C VAL A 137 -9.60 -4.57 9.59
N ASP A 138 -10.82 -5.08 9.50
CA ASP A 138 -11.91 -4.84 10.46
C ASP A 138 -12.22 -6.05 11.35
N SER A 139 -11.72 -7.23 10.97
CA SER A 139 -12.01 -8.49 11.63
C SER A 139 -10.77 -9.32 11.89
N ARG A 140 -10.84 -10.17 12.93
CA ARG A 140 -9.78 -11.14 13.23
C ARG A 140 -9.57 -12.12 12.07
N ALA A 141 -10.64 -12.53 11.39
CA ALA A 141 -10.54 -13.43 10.23
C ALA A 141 -9.77 -12.76 9.07
N ALA A 142 -10.08 -11.49 8.75
CA ALA A 142 -9.33 -10.72 7.77
C ALA A 142 -7.86 -10.54 8.19
N MET A 143 -7.59 -10.32 9.48
CA MET A 143 -6.23 -10.27 10.00
C MET A 143 -5.49 -11.59 9.80
N VAL A 144 -6.10 -12.73 10.14
CA VAL A 144 -5.52 -14.07 9.94
C VAL A 144 -5.17 -14.27 8.46
N TYR A 145 -6.08 -13.92 7.55
CA TYR A 145 -5.83 -13.99 6.11
C TYR A 145 -4.63 -13.14 5.68
N ARG A 146 -4.58 -11.87 6.11
CA ARG A 146 -3.47 -10.96 5.78
C ARG A 146 -2.14 -11.41 6.36
N CYS A 147 -2.16 -12.02 7.54
CA CYS A 147 -0.96 -12.49 8.25
C CYS A 147 -0.59 -13.95 7.95
N ALA A 148 -1.34 -14.67 7.11
CA ALA A 148 -1.03 -16.06 6.75
C ALA A 148 0.41 -16.28 6.25
N PRO A 149 1.04 -15.35 5.48
CA PRO A 149 2.44 -15.50 5.09
C PRO A 149 3.43 -15.58 6.27
N LEU A 150 3.06 -15.05 7.45
CA LEU A 150 3.89 -15.14 8.66
C LEU A 150 4.02 -16.56 9.20
N ILE A 151 3.06 -17.46 8.90
CA ILE A 151 3.06 -18.83 9.42
C ILE A 151 4.33 -19.57 8.98
N ASN A 152 4.73 -19.42 7.71
CA ASN A 152 5.96 -20.02 7.20
C ASN A 152 7.21 -19.46 7.88
N PHE A 153 7.19 -18.19 8.31
CA PHE A 153 8.30 -17.54 8.98
C PHE A 153 8.48 -18.08 10.42
N ILE A 154 7.38 -18.39 11.11
CA ILE A 154 7.38 -18.85 12.51
C ILE A 154 7.72 -20.34 12.62
N LEU A 155 7.20 -21.18 11.71
CA LEU A 155 7.49 -22.61 11.70
C LEU A 155 8.97 -22.91 11.47
N GLN A 156 9.70 -22.01 10.81
CA GLN A 156 11.15 -22.13 10.63
C GLN A 156 11.95 -21.73 11.88
N THR A 157 11.36 -20.96 12.80
CA THR A 157 12.03 -20.48 14.02
C THR A 157 11.91 -21.46 15.19
N GLU A 158 10.82 -22.24 15.28
CA GLU A 158 10.66 -23.27 16.32
C GLU A 158 11.47 -24.56 16.03
N ALA A 159 12.00 -24.74 14.81
CA ALA A 159 12.83 -25.89 14.43
C ALA A 159 14.33 -25.76 14.79
N LYS A 160 14.73 -24.68 15.49
CA LYS A 160 16.13 -24.35 15.81
C LYS A 160 16.44 -24.29 17.31
N VAL A 161 15.60 -24.86 18.17
CA VAL A 161 15.85 -24.98 19.61
C VAL A 161 16.04 -26.44 20.00
#